data_AF-A0A842R871-F1
#
_entry.id   AF-A0A842R871-F1
#
_cell.length_a   1.000
_cell.length_b   1.000
_cell.length_c   1.000
_cell.angle_alpha   90.00
_cell.angle_beta   90.00
_cell.angle_gamma   90.00
#
_symmetry.space_group_name_H-M   'P 1'
#
loop_
_entity.id
_entity.type
_entity.pdbx_description
1 polymer ?
#
loop_
_entity_poly.entity_id
_entity_poly.type
_entity_poly.pdbx_seq_one_letter_code
_entity_poly.pdbx_strand_id
1 'polypeptide(L)'
;MGNHKDNAWIKKTARIAQKFLYLKYREESLKKEVKEQIYKYETNKIKNKFDIYYYASILLTIVVLIVLLVIPQFDFKSQIFIGAVVFTILLGISHPILQKIIVKRMMEPKIPKREKLNEELQFYQDDFPKSFKVTKKSIEEAEGQENPELFFISCIIYICCNYLIPSNEQPLLNGEMKRILVSVASEKYILESLHIEKILTKESFKEQLLELFNTTISIFHEFSNLESQLEYFSKQSSNVEKTLQDFKKIIDNLIAISQDKKMAKKIEQQREQLKQLLVSGPIAKSNIEGIHSPKGYKKEEMLTTISTLDNDIVEIRTRAGTFYSTRSHFEIGKERRNLELLTNEELDIKLKILESTLEELEQRKNQLSEEEYQTIKNDLLKQEFAILELLETRKGDRKKVICPYCASPTSASEDKCSSCQKTLPYCVICLHRLGQGATISICPHCQSIAHAKHFQEWLQKNPICPKCRRSIKKELPQTTLETIKEDLKRK
;
A
#
# COMPACT_ATOMS: atom_id res chain seq x y z
N MET A 1 12.38 -77.28 19.07
CA MET A 1 11.14 -76.95 18.33
C MET A 1 10.82 -75.48 18.58
N GLY A 2 11.31 -74.58 17.73
CA GLY A 2 11.11 -73.13 17.84
C GLY A 2 9.85 -72.67 17.09
N ASN A 3 9.07 -71.81 17.73
CA ASN A 3 7.72 -71.42 17.35
C ASN A 3 7.61 -70.80 15.94
N HIS A 4 6.95 -71.51 15.02
CA HIS A 4 6.62 -71.05 13.67
C HIS A 4 5.48 -70.00 13.62
N LYS A 5 4.90 -69.60 14.76
CA LYS A 5 3.73 -68.70 14.84
C LYS A 5 4.06 -67.20 14.87
N ASP A 6 5.32 -66.81 15.09
CA ASP A 6 5.69 -65.39 15.26
C ASP A 6 5.99 -64.64 13.95
N ASN A 7 5.96 -65.30 12.79
CA ASN A 7 6.27 -64.67 11.49
C ASN A 7 5.05 -64.15 10.70
N ALA A 8 3.83 -64.40 11.18
CA ALA A 8 2.61 -64.00 10.47
C ALA A 8 2.35 -62.49 10.57
N TRP A 9 2.62 -61.88 11.72
CA TRP A 9 2.41 -60.45 11.92
C TRP A 9 3.44 -59.62 11.13
N ILE A 10 4.69 -60.06 11.07
CA ILE A 10 5.79 -59.42 10.30
C ILE A 10 5.45 -59.36 8.80
N LYS A 11 4.92 -60.45 8.24
CA LYS A 11 4.47 -60.47 6.83
C LYS A 11 3.28 -59.54 6.60
N LYS A 12 2.39 -59.38 7.58
CA LYS A 12 1.23 -58.47 7.49
C LYS A 12 1.66 -57.00 7.57
N THR A 13 2.57 -56.64 8.47
CA THR A 13 3.13 -55.27 8.56
C THR A 13 3.95 -54.91 7.32
N ALA A 14 4.74 -55.84 6.78
CA ALA A 14 5.50 -55.60 5.55
C ALA A 14 4.57 -55.30 4.35
N ARG A 15 3.46 -56.03 4.20
CA ARG A 15 2.46 -55.76 3.13
C ARG A 15 1.77 -54.41 3.29
N ILE A 16 1.49 -53.99 4.52
CA ILE A 16 0.89 -52.68 4.81
C ILE A 16 1.88 -51.55 4.48
N ALA A 17 3.15 -51.69 4.88
CA ALA A 17 4.20 -50.72 4.58
C ALA A 17 4.43 -50.59 3.06
N GLN A 18 4.45 -51.70 2.34
CA GLN A 18 4.61 -51.70 0.88
C GLN A 18 3.42 -51.03 0.17
N LYS A 19 2.19 -51.24 0.67
CA LYS A 19 1.00 -50.55 0.16
C LYS A 19 1.04 -49.04 0.44
N PHE A 20 1.56 -48.63 1.60
CA PHE A 20 1.71 -47.21 1.95
C PHE A 20 2.75 -46.51 1.07
N LEU A 21 3.90 -47.15 0.84
CA LEU A 21 4.95 -46.64 -0.06
C LEU A 21 4.43 -46.51 -1.51
N TYR A 22 3.65 -47.50 -1.98
CA TYR A 22 3.03 -47.43 -3.31
C TYR A 22 2.03 -46.28 -3.42
N LEU A 23 1.20 -46.04 -2.40
CA LEU A 23 0.25 -44.92 -2.39
C LEU A 23 0.97 -43.57 -2.39
N LYS A 24 2.06 -43.43 -1.62
CA LYS A 24 2.88 -42.21 -1.60
C LYS A 24 3.55 -41.95 -2.96
N TYR A 25 4.11 -42.99 -3.59
CA TYR A 25 4.67 -42.90 -4.94
C TYR A 25 3.61 -42.49 -5.97
N ARG A 26 2.42 -43.08 -5.90
CA ARG A 26 1.30 -42.74 -6.79
C ARG A 26 0.83 -41.30 -6.59
N GLU A 27 0.79 -40.81 -5.36
CA GLU A 27 0.48 -39.41 -5.05
C GLU A 27 1.52 -38.45 -5.67
N GLU A 28 2.81 -38.77 -5.57
CA GLU A 28 3.88 -37.96 -6.17
C GLU A 28 3.84 -37.98 -7.71
N SER A 29 3.54 -39.13 -8.32
CA SER A 29 3.35 -39.25 -9.76
C SER A 29 2.16 -38.43 -10.26
N LEU A 30 1.03 -38.47 -9.55
CA LEU A 30 -0.15 -37.65 -9.87
C LEU A 30 0.13 -36.16 -9.71
N LYS A 31 0.88 -35.75 -8.66
CA LYS A 31 1.32 -34.35 -8.50
C LYS A 31 2.18 -33.89 -9.68
N LYS A 32 3.03 -34.76 -10.22
CA LYS A 32 3.86 -34.45 -11.39
C LYS A 32 3.03 -34.30 -12.66
N GLU A 33 2.09 -35.21 -12.91
CA GLU A 33 1.21 -35.18 -14.08
C GLU A 33 0.28 -33.95 -14.08
N VAL A 34 -0.29 -33.60 -12.92
CA VAL A 34 -1.11 -32.38 -12.75
C VAL A 34 -0.28 -31.12 -13.02
N LYS A 35 0.98 -31.06 -12.54
CA LYS A 35 1.88 -29.93 -12.84
C LYS A 35 2.16 -29.79 -14.34
N GLU A 36 2.38 -30.89 -15.05
CA GLU A 36 2.60 -30.86 -16.50
C GLU A 36 1.34 -30.42 -17.27
N GLN A 37 0.15 -30.83 -16.83
CA GLN A 37 -1.11 -30.39 -17.43
C GLN A 37 -1.40 -28.90 -17.16
N ILE A 38 -1.16 -28.42 -15.94
CA ILE A 38 -1.27 -26.99 -15.59
C ILE A 38 -0.31 -26.17 -16.47
N TYR A 39 0.95 -26.62 -16.61
CA TYR A 39 1.92 -25.95 -17.45
C TYR A 39 1.50 -25.88 -18.93
N LYS A 40 0.97 -26.97 -19.50
CA LYS A 40 0.43 -27.00 -20.86
C LYS A 40 -0.79 -26.09 -21.04
N TYR A 41 -1.66 -26.02 -20.04
CA TYR A 41 -2.84 -25.15 -20.07
C TYR A 41 -2.43 -23.66 -19.99
N GLU A 42 -1.51 -23.31 -19.09
CA GLU A 42 -1.01 -21.94 -18.94
C GLU A 42 -0.25 -21.46 -20.18
N THR A 43 0.60 -22.31 -20.77
CA THR A 43 1.32 -21.97 -22.02
C THR A 43 0.37 -21.72 -23.20
N ASN A 44 -0.69 -22.51 -23.36
CA ASN A 44 -1.71 -22.27 -24.39
C ASN A 44 -2.55 -21.01 -24.11
N LYS A 45 -2.89 -20.73 -22.85
CA LYS A 45 -3.61 -19.50 -22.46
C LYS A 45 -2.78 -18.24 -22.70
N ILE A 46 -1.47 -18.31 -22.50
CA ILE A 46 -0.53 -17.20 -22.74
C ILE A 46 -0.34 -16.97 -24.24
N LYS A 47 -0.26 -18.03 -25.06
CA LYS A 47 -0.16 -17.92 -26.52
C LYS A 47 -1.33 -17.15 -27.13
N ASN A 48 -2.56 -17.46 -26.70
CA ASN A 48 -3.75 -16.74 -27.15
C ASN A 48 -3.78 -15.27 -26.72
N LYS A 49 -3.21 -14.92 -25.55
CA LYS A 49 -3.10 -13.51 -25.14
C LYS A 49 -2.09 -12.75 -26.00
N PHE A 50 -0.97 -13.37 -26.35
CA PHE A 50 0.07 -12.75 -27.16
C PHE A 50 -0.45 -12.38 -28.55
N ASP A 51 -1.22 -13.27 -29.18
CA ASP A 51 -1.85 -12.99 -30.48
C ASP A 51 -2.82 -11.80 -30.39
N ILE A 52 -3.61 -11.70 -29.32
CA ILE A 52 -4.52 -10.56 -29.09
C ILE A 52 -3.76 -9.24 -28.95
N TYR A 53 -2.67 -9.19 -28.18
CA TYR A 53 -1.86 -7.97 -28.03
C TYR A 53 -1.16 -7.57 -29.33
N TYR A 54 -0.69 -8.55 -30.09
CA TYR A 54 -0.08 -8.32 -31.40
C TYR A 54 -1.09 -7.68 -32.37
N TYR A 55 -2.29 -8.27 -32.51
CA TYR A 55 -3.34 -7.71 -33.36
C TYR A 55 -3.87 -6.36 -32.86
N ALA A 56 -3.99 -6.15 -31.54
CA ALA A 56 -4.40 -4.86 -30.97
C ALA A 56 -3.38 -3.75 -31.26
N SER A 57 -2.08 -4.05 -31.20
CA SER A 57 -1.02 -3.09 -31.54
C SER A 57 -1.04 -2.68 -33.01
N ILE A 58 -1.28 -3.64 -33.92
CA ILE A 58 -1.45 -3.38 -35.35
C ILE A 58 -2.71 -2.54 -35.61
N LEU A 59 -3.84 -2.89 -34.99
CA LEU A 59 -5.09 -2.16 -35.17
C LEU A 59 -4.97 -0.72 -34.67
N LEU A 60 -4.35 -0.51 -33.49
CA LEU A 60 -4.09 0.82 -32.92
C LEU A 60 -3.19 1.65 -33.84
N THR A 61 -2.17 1.04 -34.43
CA THR A 61 -1.28 1.68 -35.42
C THR A 61 -2.08 2.21 -36.61
N ILE A 62 -2.96 1.37 -37.16
CA ILE A 62 -3.80 1.70 -38.31
C ILE A 62 -4.77 2.83 -37.95
N VAL A 63 -5.41 2.77 -36.76
CA VAL A 63 -6.33 3.82 -36.29
C VAL A 63 -5.60 5.15 -36.12
N VAL A 64 -4.41 5.16 -35.50
CA VAL A 64 -3.64 6.40 -35.33
C VAL A 64 -3.18 6.97 -36.67
N LEU A 65 -2.76 6.13 -37.62
CA LEU A 65 -2.44 6.56 -38.99
C LEU A 65 -3.66 7.16 -39.70
N ILE A 66 -4.84 6.55 -39.57
CA ILE A 66 -6.08 7.07 -40.17
C ILE A 66 -6.46 8.41 -39.53
N VAL A 67 -6.40 8.53 -38.20
CA VAL A 67 -6.68 9.78 -37.47
C VAL A 67 -5.73 10.89 -37.91
N LEU A 68 -4.44 10.59 -38.10
CA LEU A 68 -3.46 11.57 -38.59
C LEU A 68 -3.72 12.00 -40.04
N LEU A 69 -4.26 11.11 -40.88
CA LEU A 69 -4.61 11.42 -42.27
C LEU A 69 -5.93 12.20 -42.39
N VAL A 70 -6.83 12.08 -41.41
CA VAL A 70 -8.19 12.63 -41.48
C VAL A 70 -8.35 13.97 -40.75
N ILE A 71 -7.39 14.39 -39.91
CA ILE A 71 -7.46 15.69 -39.22
C ILE A 71 -6.65 16.76 -40.00
N PRO A 72 -7.30 17.61 -40.83
CA PRO A 72 -6.62 18.65 -41.61
C PRO A 72 -6.21 19.89 -40.78
N GLN A 73 -6.41 19.88 -39.46
CA GLN A 73 -6.20 21.06 -38.62
C GLN A 73 -4.79 21.22 -38.05
N PHE A 74 -3.93 20.22 -38.19
CA PHE A 74 -2.54 20.31 -37.75
C PHE A 74 -1.67 20.82 -38.88
N ASP A 75 -0.76 21.74 -38.59
CA ASP A 75 0.25 22.12 -39.57
C ASP A 75 1.11 20.89 -39.95
N PHE A 76 1.67 20.91 -41.15
CA PHE A 76 2.40 19.77 -41.70
C PHE A 76 3.56 19.30 -40.80
N LYS A 77 4.17 20.23 -40.04
CA LYS A 77 5.24 19.92 -39.09
C LYS A 77 4.71 19.12 -37.88
N SER A 78 3.55 19.49 -37.35
CA SER A 78 2.89 18.80 -36.25
C SER A 78 2.41 17.41 -36.67
N GLN A 79 1.90 17.26 -37.89
CA GLN A 79 1.53 15.94 -38.43
C GLN A 79 2.74 15.01 -38.59
N ILE A 80 3.86 15.53 -39.12
CA ILE A 80 5.12 14.77 -39.21
C ILE A 80 5.65 14.41 -37.83
N PHE A 81 5.58 15.35 -36.87
CA PHE A 81 6.05 15.13 -35.52
C PHE A 81 5.23 14.06 -34.78
N ILE A 82 3.90 14.12 -34.83
CA ILE A 82 3.04 13.13 -34.20
C ILE A 82 3.20 11.78 -34.91
N GLY A 83 3.28 11.77 -36.25
CA GLY A 83 3.57 10.57 -37.04
C GLY A 83 4.91 9.92 -36.65
N ALA A 84 5.97 10.70 -36.46
CA ALA A 84 7.28 10.22 -36.05
C ALA A 84 7.28 9.68 -34.61
N VAL A 85 6.58 10.34 -33.68
CA VAL A 85 6.45 9.88 -32.28
C VAL A 85 5.70 8.55 -32.22
N VAL A 86 4.56 8.45 -32.92
CA VAL A 86 3.78 7.22 -33.01
C VAL A 86 4.60 6.10 -33.65
N PHE A 87 5.27 6.38 -34.77
CA PHE A 87 6.12 5.42 -35.45
C PHE A 87 7.29 4.93 -34.58
N THR A 88 7.90 5.81 -33.77
CA THR A 88 9.01 5.46 -32.88
C THR A 88 8.54 4.61 -31.69
N ILE A 89 7.37 4.90 -31.12
CA ILE A 89 6.74 4.07 -30.08
C ILE A 89 6.45 2.67 -30.62
N LEU A 90 5.94 2.59 -31.86
CA LEU A 90 5.62 1.33 -32.52
C LEU A 90 6.86 0.52 -32.88
N LEU A 91 7.94 1.17 -33.34
CA LEU A 91 9.24 0.53 -33.56
C LEU A 91 9.88 0.04 -32.25
N GLY A 92 9.69 0.77 -31.15
CA GLY A 92 10.15 0.35 -29.82
C GLY A 92 9.46 -0.93 -29.33
N ILE A 93 8.14 -1.06 -29.58
CA ILE A 93 7.35 -2.23 -29.19
C ILE A 93 7.61 -3.43 -30.11
N SER A 94 7.93 -3.19 -31.38
CA SER A 94 8.30 -4.24 -32.36
C SER A 94 9.78 -4.63 -32.33
N HIS A 95 10.59 -4.02 -31.46
CA HIS A 95 12.01 -4.31 -31.38
C HIS A 95 12.27 -5.74 -30.86
N PRO A 96 12.98 -6.61 -31.60
CA PRO A 96 13.11 -8.03 -31.28
C PRO A 96 13.84 -8.30 -29.94
N ILE A 97 14.64 -7.35 -29.46
CA ILE A 97 15.26 -7.43 -28.12
C ILE A 97 14.22 -7.21 -27.01
N LEU A 98 13.31 -6.24 -27.16
CA LEU A 98 12.24 -6.01 -26.19
C LEU A 98 11.28 -7.22 -26.17
N GLN A 99 10.95 -7.76 -27.34
CA GLN A 99 10.15 -8.97 -27.46
C GLN A 99 10.83 -10.19 -26.82
N LYS A 100 12.14 -10.38 -27.01
CA LYS A 100 12.89 -11.47 -26.34
C LYS A 100 12.96 -11.29 -24.83
N ILE A 101 13.07 -10.06 -24.31
CA ILE A 101 13.09 -9.77 -22.87
C ILE A 101 11.72 -10.06 -22.23
N ILE A 102 10.64 -9.62 -22.87
CA ILE A 102 9.26 -9.84 -22.42
C ILE A 102 8.94 -11.35 -22.44
N VAL A 103 9.25 -12.05 -23.55
CA VAL A 103 9.03 -13.49 -23.68
C VAL A 103 9.87 -14.31 -22.69
N LYS A 104 11.16 -13.99 -22.53
CA LYS A 104 12.05 -14.71 -21.60
C LYS A 104 11.60 -14.54 -20.13
N ARG A 105 11.10 -13.37 -19.74
CA ARG A 105 10.62 -13.11 -18.36
C ARG A 105 9.23 -13.66 -18.09
N MET A 106 8.34 -13.72 -19.07
CA MET A 106 7.02 -14.36 -18.92
C MET A 106 7.10 -15.89 -18.84
N MET A 107 8.22 -16.49 -19.27
CA MET A 107 8.42 -17.96 -19.29
C MET A 107 9.23 -18.52 -18.10
N GLU A 108 9.80 -17.70 -17.20
CA GLU A 108 10.55 -18.21 -16.05
C GLU A 108 9.62 -18.67 -14.90
N PRO A 109 9.74 -19.92 -14.40
CA PRO A 109 8.98 -20.38 -13.25
C PRO A 109 9.40 -19.66 -11.96
N LYS A 110 8.41 -19.33 -11.12
CA LYS A 110 8.59 -18.61 -9.84
C LYS A 110 9.43 -19.43 -8.85
N ILE A 111 10.70 -19.06 -8.68
CA ILE A 111 11.57 -19.44 -7.55
C ILE A 111 11.94 -18.13 -6.82
N PRO A 112 12.01 -18.10 -5.47
CA PRO A 112 12.28 -16.87 -4.73
C PRO A 112 13.66 -16.29 -5.09
N LYS A 113 13.64 -15.10 -5.71
CA LYS A 113 14.80 -14.33 -6.17
C LYS A 113 15.32 -13.46 -5.04
N ARG A 114 16.46 -13.81 -4.44
CA ARG A 114 17.29 -12.81 -3.73
C ARG A 114 18.79 -12.89 -4.04
N GLU A 115 19.32 -14.03 -4.48
CA GLU A 115 20.78 -14.14 -4.68
C GLU A 115 21.23 -14.06 -6.15
N LYS A 116 20.41 -14.49 -7.12
CA LYS A 116 20.83 -14.54 -8.54
C LYS A 116 20.76 -13.19 -9.31
N LEU A 117 20.19 -12.15 -8.70
CA LEU A 117 19.99 -10.85 -9.35
C LEU A 117 21.21 -9.92 -9.20
N ASN A 118 22.07 -10.14 -8.20
CA ASN A 118 23.18 -9.23 -7.90
C ASN A 118 24.41 -9.45 -8.79
N GLU A 119 24.60 -10.65 -9.35
CA GLU A 119 25.76 -10.94 -10.22
C GLU A 119 25.55 -10.49 -11.68
N GLU A 120 24.32 -10.53 -12.21
CA GLU A 120 24.03 -10.13 -13.59
C GLU A 120 23.89 -8.61 -13.78
N LEU A 121 23.69 -7.86 -12.69
CA LEU A 121 23.50 -6.40 -12.70
C LEU A 121 24.80 -5.58 -12.64
N GLN A 122 25.95 -6.19 -12.32
CA GLN A 122 27.23 -5.49 -12.31
C GLN A 122 27.76 -5.17 -13.72
N PHE A 123 27.26 -5.85 -14.75
CA PHE A 123 27.76 -5.70 -16.12
C PHE A 123 27.19 -4.49 -16.89
N TYR A 124 26.18 -3.78 -16.37
CA TYR A 124 25.48 -2.71 -17.10
C TYR A 124 25.39 -1.37 -16.35
N GLN A 125 26.21 -1.15 -15.31
CA GLN A 125 26.08 0.02 -14.42
C GLN A 125 26.71 1.32 -14.94
N ASP A 126 27.57 1.26 -15.97
CA ASP A 126 28.51 2.35 -16.23
C ASP A 126 28.07 3.40 -17.28
N ASP A 127 27.00 3.18 -18.06
CA ASP A 127 26.67 4.06 -19.21
C ASP A 127 25.38 4.90 -19.11
N PHE A 128 24.67 4.93 -17.97
CA PHE A 128 23.40 5.69 -17.86
C PHE A 128 23.43 6.87 -16.87
N PRO A 129 22.99 8.09 -17.27
CA PRO A 129 22.86 9.22 -16.37
C PRO A 129 21.95 8.93 -15.16
N LYS A 130 22.31 9.44 -13.97
CA LYS A 130 21.59 9.21 -12.69
C LYS A 130 20.09 9.56 -12.73
N SER A 131 19.67 10.52 -13.56
CA SER A 131 18.26 10.89 -13.74
C SER A 131 17.42 9.78 -14.40
N PHE A 132 18.04 8.87 -15.15
CA PHE A 132 17.39 7.77 -15.85
C PHE A 132 17.03 6.60 -14.91
N LYS A 133 17.82 6.39 -13.84
CA LYS A 133 17.64 5.27 -12.88
C LYS A 133 16.36 5.42 -12.05
N VAL A 134 15.96 6.64 -11.71
CA VAL A 134 14.75 6.90 -10.89
C VAL A 134 13.47 6.74 -11.72
N THR A 135 13.46 7.27 -12.95
CA THR A 135 12.28 7.21 -13.84
C THR A 135 12.03 5.80 -14.36
N LYS A 136 13.10 5.05 -14.66
CA LYS A 136 13.01 3.62 -15.01
C LYS A 136 12.39 2.83 -13.87
N LYS A 137 12.82 3.07 -12.63
CA LYS A 137 12.26 2.40 -11.45
C LYS A 137 10.77 2.68 -11.26
N SER A 138 10.31 3.92 -11.47
CA SER A 138 8.87 4.25 -11.38
C SER A 138 8.03 3.59 -12.48
N ILE A 139 8.56 3.48 -13.71
CA ILE A 139 7.93 2.73 -14.81
C ILE A 139 7.91 1.23 -14.51
N GLU A 140 9.02 0.67 -14.02
CA GLU A 140 9.13 -0.74 -13.59
C GLU A 140 8.22 -1.05 -12.38
N GLU A 141 8.04 -0.11 -11.46
CA GLU A 141 7.10 -0.22 -10.34
C GLU A 141 5.64 -0.16 -10.80
N ALA A 142 5.31 0.67 -11.80
CA ALA A 142 3.98 0.68 -12.42
C ALA A 142 3.71 -0.60 -13.22
N GLU A 143 4.73 -1.13 -13.92
CA GLU A 143 4.69 -2.42 -14.62
C GLU A 143 4.49 -3.59 -13.64
N GLY A 144 5.17 -3.57 -12.50
CA GLY A 144 5.04 -4.56 -11.44
C GLY A 144 3.67 -4.60 -10.76
N GLN A 145 2.81 -3.62 -11.00
CA GLN A 145 1.43 -3.57 -10.49
C GLN A 145 0.41 -4.22 -11.43
N GLU A 146 0.83 -4.81 -12.55
CA GLU A 146 -0.03 -5.48 -13.55
C GLU A 146 -1.16 -4.57 -14.10
N ASN A 147 -0.94 -3.25 -14.14
CA ASN A 147 -1.91 -2.25 -14.59
C ASN A 147 -1.46 -1.58 -15.91
N PRO A 148 -1.88 -2.10 -17.08
CA PRO A 148 -1.42 -1.62 -18.39
C PRO A 148 -1.83 -0.18 -18.69
N GLU A 149 -2.90 0.32 -18.09
CA GLU A 149 -3.37 1.69 -18.24
C GLU A 149 -2.46 2.69 -17.50
N LEU A 150 -2.03 2.34 -16.28
CA LEU A 150 -1.06 3.14 -15.52
C LEU A 150 0.28 3.24 -16.23
N PHE A 151 0.69 2.13 -16.87
CA PHE A 151 1.87 2.09 -17.72
C PHE A 151 1.71 3.03 -18.93
N PHE A 152 0.57 2.99 -19.61
CA PHE A 152 0.28 3.84 -20.76
C PHE A 152 0.28 5.34 -20.40
N ILE A 153 -0.38 5.70 -19.29
CA ILE A 153 -0.39 7.07 -18.74
C ILE A 153 1.04 7.53 -18.39
N SER A 154 1.83 6.66 -17.78
CA SER A 154 3.24 6.93 -17.45
C SER A 154 4.09 7.16 -18.69
N CYS A 155 3.83 6.41 -19.77
CA CYS A 155 4.49 6.58 -21.07
C CYS A 155 4.12 7.91 -21.74
N ILE A 156 2.84 8.28 -21.77
CA ILE A 156 2.39 9.58 -22.30
C ILE A 156 3.10 10.71 -21.55
N ILE A 157 3.09 10.65 -20.22
CA ILE A 157 3.70 11.67 -19.38
C ILE A 157 5.22 11.74 -19.58
N TYR A 158 5.88 10.58 -19.70
CA TYR A 158 7.32 10.53 -20.03
C TYR A 158 7.64 11.17 -21.37
N ILE A 159 6.82 10.92 -22.40
CA ILE A 159 6.96 11.52 -23.73
C ILE A 159 6.76 13.03 -23.65
N CYS A 160 5.67 13.50 -23.03
CA CYS A 160 5.42 14.92 -22.80
C CYS A 160 6.61 15.58 -22.08
N CYS A 161 7.15 14.96 -21.03
CA CYS A 161 8.31 15.50 -20.32
C CYS A 161 9.59 15.59 -21.15
N ASN A 162 9.83 14.67 -22.07
CA ASN A 162 11.06 14.68 -22.88
C ASN A 162 11.00 15.67 -24.04
N TYR A 163 9.80 15.95 -24.53
CA TYR A 163 9.62 16.86 -25.67
C TYR A 163 9.30 18.30 -25.26
N LEU A 164 8.61 18.51 -24.14
CA LEU A 164 8.24 19.84 -23.66
C LEU A 164 9.33 20.49 -22.80
N ILE A 165 10.26 19.71 -22.26
CA ILE A 165 11.36 20.24 -21.43
C ILE A 165 12.64 20.23 -22.27
N PRO A 166 13.15 21.40 -22.71
CA PRO A 166 14.37 21.48 -23.49
C PRO A 166 15.53 20.80 -22.75
N SER A 167 16.26 19.94 -23.45
CA SER A 167 17.37 19.15 -22.89
C SER A 167 18.53 19.99 -22.34
N ASN A 168 18.59 21.28 -22.68
CA ASN A 168 19.83 22.04 -22.65
C ASN A 168 20.02 22.98 -21.46
N GLU A 169 19.01 23.25 -20.64
CA GLU A 169 19.16 24.33 -19.65
C GLU A 169 19.51 23.87 -18.22
N GLN A 170 18.82 22.89 -17.59
CA GLN A 170 19.22 22.42 -16.23
C GLN A 170 18.83 20.95 -15.96
N PRO A 171 19.74 19.96 -16.07
CA PRO A 171 19.40 18.53 -16.00
C PRO A 171 18.87 18.06 -14.62
N LEU A 172 19.26 18.72 -13.54
CA LEU A 172 18.75 18.42 -12.19
C LEU A 172 17.28 18.83 -12.05
N LEU A 173 16.93 19.99 -12.62
CA LEU A 173 15.59 20.56 -12.63
C LEU A 173 14.64 19.75 -13.53
N ASN A 174 15.12 19.35 -14.71
CA ASN A 174 14.39 18.47 -15.63
C ASN A 174 14.07 17.10 -14.99
N GLY A 175 14.97 16.62 -14.13
CA GLY A 175 14.77 15.40 -13.35
C GLY A 175 13.64 15.54 -12.32
N GLU A 176 13.51 16.69 -11.67
CA GLU A 176 12.45 16.92 -10.69
C GLU A 176 11.08 17.11 -11.36
N MET A 177 10.98 17.87 -12.47
CA MET A 177 9.71 17.99 -13.22
C MET A 177 9.16 16.62 -13.64
N LYS A 178 10.04 15.75 -14.13
CA LYS A 178 9.69 14.38 -14.51
C LYS A 178 9.15 13.59 -13.33
N ARG A 179 9.75 13.72 -12.15
CA ARG A 179 9.24 13.08 -10.93
C ARG A 179 7.90 13.64 -10.50
N ILE A 180 7.68 14.96 -10.61
CA ILE A 180 6.40 15.60 -10.29
C ILE A 180 5.32 14.98 -11.14
N LEU A 181 5.51 14.99 -12.47
CA LEU A 181 4.48 14.50 -13.37
C LEU A 181 4.22 13.00 -13.26
N VAL A 182 5.25 12.18 -13.06
CA VAL A 182 5.07 10.73 -12.82
C VAL A 182 4.38 10.46 -11.49
N SER A 183 4.62 11.27 -10.46
CA SER A 183 3.91 11.14 -9.17
C SER A 183 2.43 11.50 -9.32
N VAL A 184 2.12 12.56 -10.08
CA VAL A 184 0.74 12.95 -10.40
C VAL A 184 0.04 11.89 -11.26
N ALA A 185 0.75 11.36 -12.27
CA ALA A 185 0.29 10.28 -13.15
C ALA A 185 -0.16 9.03 -12.40
N SER A 186 0.61 8.68 -11.37
CA SER A 186 0.47 7.41 -10.66
C SER A 186 -0.54 7.46 -9.51
N GLU A 187 -1.22 8.61 -9.33
CA GLU A 187 -2.05 8.94 -8.16
C GLU A 187 -1.31 8.78 -6.81
N LYS A 188 0.01 8.55 -6.84
CA LYS A 188 0.87 8.44 -5.67
C LYS A 188 1.47 9.81 -5.42
N TYR A 189 0.78 10.60 -4.61
CA TYR A 189 1.30 11.84 -4.08
C TYR A 189 2.55 11.57 -3.23
N ILE A 190 3.74 11.67 -3.84
CA ILE A 190 5.01 11.73 -3.12
C ILE A 190 5.59 13.14 -3.32
N LEU A 191 4.87 14.13 -2.79
CA LEU A 191 5.37 15.49 -2.61
C LEU A 191 6.66 15.49 -1.78
N GLU A 192 6.83 14.50 -0.92
CA GLU A 192 8.00 14.26 -0.04
C GLU A 192 9.36 14.25 -0.76
N SER A 193 9.39 14.04 -2.08
CA SER A 193 10.62 13.89 -2.87
C SER A 193 10.90 15.06 -3.82
N LEU A 194 10.02 16.04 -3.84
CA LEU A 194 10.00 17.10 -4.83
C LEU A 194 10.41 18.37 -4.11
N HIS A 195 11.61 18.90 -4.39
CA HIS A 195 12.06 20.19 -3.85
C HIS A 195 11.30 21.35 -4.52
N ILE A 196 9.96 21.32 -4.45
CA ILE A 196 9.04 22.27 -5.10
C ILE A 196 9.38 23.70 -4.69
N GLU A 197 9.79 23.92 -3.44
CA GLU A 197 10.27 25.23 -2.99
C GLU A 197 11.46 25.73 -3.82
N LYS A 198 12.47 24.90 -4.09
CA LYS A 198 13.63 25.26 -4.92
C LYS A 198 13.21 25.53 -6.36
N ILE A 199 12.28 24.73 -6.87
CA ILE A 199 11.67 24.85 -8.20
C ILE A 199 10.94 26.20 -8.37
N LEU A 200 10.16 26.61 -7.36
CA LEU A 200 9.33 27.82 -7.43
C LEU A 200 10.11 29.12 -7.19
N THR A 201 11.37 29.06 -6.72
CA THR A 201 12.21 30.26 -6.57
C THR A 201 12.67 30.89 -7.89
N LYS A 202 12.60 30.14 -9.01
CA LYS A 202 12.99 30.64 -10.33
C LYS A 202 11.76 30.95 -11.18
N GLU A 203 11.60 32.22 -11.52
CA GLU A 203 10.43 32.72 -12.26
C GLU A 203 10.26 32.06 -13.64
N SER A 204 11.35 31.83 -14.38
CA SER A 204 11.31 31.13 -15.67
C SER A 204 10.80 29.69 -15.56
N PHE A 205 11.06 29.02 -14.44
CA PHE A 205 10.69 27.62 -14.26
C PHE A 205 9.23 27.46 -13.85
N LYS A 206 8.73 28.43 -13.08
CA LYS A 206 7.31 28.54 -12.73
C LYS A 206 6.45 28.60 -14.00
N GLU A 207 6.83 29.42 -14.97
CA GLU A 207 6.14 29.54 -16.25
C GLU A 207 6.18 28.23 -17.05
N GLN A 208 7.36 27.61 -17.17
CA GLN A 208 7.53 26.32 -17.84
C GLN A 208 6.72 25.19 -17.20
N LEU A 209 6.65 25.15 -15.87
CA LEU A 209 5.89 24.15 -15.14
C LEU A 209 4.38 24.33 -15.36
N LEU A 210 3.89 25.58 -15.31
CA LEU A 210 2.48 25.88 -15.60
C LEU A 210 2.10 25.57 -17.03
N GLU A 211 2.95 25.92 -18.00
CA GLU A 211 2.77 25.57 -19.41
C GLU A 211 2.66 24.05 -19.58
N LEU A 212 3.60 23.30 -19.00
CA LEU A 212 3.61 21.85 -19.03
C LEU A 212 2.35 21.23 -18.43
N PHE A 213 1.87 21.73 -17.28
CA PHE A 213 0.62 21.29 -16.69
C PHE A 213 -0.58 21.60 -17.58
N ASN A 214 -0.65 22.80 -18.16
CA ASN A 214 -1.74 23.18 -19.07
C ASN A 214 -1.77 22.30 -20.31
N THR A 215 -0.61 22.03 -20.92
CA THR A 215 -0.49 21.12 -22.07
C THR A 215 -0.92 19.71 -21.69
N THR A 216 -0.47 19.21 -20.54
CA THR A 216 -0.82 17.87 -20.06
C THR A 216 -2.32 17.75 -19.77
N ILE A 217 -2.91 18.72 -19.09
CA ILE A 217 -4.36 18.79 -18.82
C ILE A 217 -5.14 18.81 -20.13
N SER A 218 -4.74 19.64 -21.09
CA SER A 218 -5.38 19.71 -22.41
C SER A 218 -5.36 18.34 -23.13
N ILE A 219 -4.22 17.64 -23.10
CA ILE A 219 -4.10 16.29 -23.66
C ILE A 219 -5.08 15.33 -22.97
N PHE A 220 -5.12 15.29 -21.63
CA PHE A 220 -6.04 14.40 -20.90
C PHE A 220 -7.52 14.75 -21.12
N HIS A 221 -7.83 16.03 -21.26
CA HIS A 221 -9.18 16.49 -21.58
C HIS A 221 -9.62 15.99 -22.97
N GLU A 222 -8.79 16.16 -23.99
CA GLU A 222 -9.05 15.60 -25.34
C GLU A 222 -9.19 14.08 -25.31
N PHE A 223 -8.33 13.37 -24.56
CA PHE A 223 -8.45 11.93 -24.36
C PHE A 223 -9.74 11.52 -23.65
N SER A 224 -10.22 12.32 -22.69
CA SER A 224 -11.47 12.05 -21.98
C SER A 224 -12.70 12.23 -22.86
N ASN A 225 -12.61 13.09 -23.88
CA ASN A 225 -13.67 13.39 -24.85
C ASN A 225 -13.73 12.41 -26.03
N LEU A 226 -12.66 11.65 -26.29
CA LEU A 226 -12.68 10.57 -27.30
C LEU A 226 -13.63 9.44 -26.83
N GLU A 227 -14.70 9.23 -27.60
CA GLU A 227 -15.97 8.59 -27.23
C GLU A 227 -15.94 7.11 -26.77
N SER A 228 -16.81 6.84 -25.78
CA SER A 228 -17.56 5.63 -25.33
C SER A 228 -16.98 4.21 -25.30
N GLN A 229 -15.97 3.83 -26.09
CA GLN A 229 -15.56 2.41 -26.17
C GLN A 229 -14.64 1.96 -25.02
N LEU A 230 -14.15 2.89 -24.21
CA LEU A 230 -13.26 2.62 -23.08
C LEU A 230 -13.75 3.36 -21.82
N GLU A 231 -14.97 3.03 -21.35
CA GLU A 231 -15.59 3.62 -20.15
C GLU A 231 -14.61 3.65 -18.94
N TYR A 232 -13.81 2.61 -18.77
CA TYR A 232 -12.79 2.54 -17.73
C TYR A 232 -11.64 3.56 -17.92
N PHE A 233 -11.18 3.75 -19.17
CA PHE A 233 -10.12 4.71 -19.49
C PHE A 233 -10.60 6.15 -19.33
N SER A 234 -11.83 6.46 -19.75
CA SER A 234 -12.45 7.77 -19.52
C SER A 234 -12.51 8.13 -18.04
N LYS A 235 -12.89 7.15 -17.19
CA LYS A 235 -12.90 7.33 -15.72
C LYS A 235 -11.51 7.60 -15.15
N GLN A 236 -10.49 6.86 -15.58
CA GLN A 236 -9.12 7.07 -15.11
C GLN A 236 -8.53 8.40 -15.63
N SER A 237 -8.79 8.74 -16.89
CA SER A 237 -8.39 10.02 -17.49
C SER A 237 -8.98 11.20 -16.72
N SER A 238 -10.28 11.13 -16.38
CA SER A 238 -10.96 12.16 -15.58
C SER A 238 -10.37 12.30 -14.16
N ASN A 239 -9.99 11.18 -13.53
CA ASN A 239 -9.31 11.22 -12.23
C ASN A 239 -7.93 11.89 -12.33
N VAL A 240 -7.14 11.54 -13.35
CA VAL A 240 -5.81 12.14 -13.58
C VAL A 240 -5.94 13.63 -13.92
N GLU A 241 -6.89 14.01 -14.77
CA GLU A 241 -7.17 15.41 -15.10
C GLU A 241 -7.53 16.21 -13.84
N LYS A 242 -8.46 15.69 -13.03
CA LYS A 242 -8.82 16.30 -11.75
C LYS A 242 -7.60 16.45 -10.82
N THR A 243 -6.77 15.42 -10.75
CA THR A 243 -5.53 15.42 -9.95
C THR A 243 -4.56 16.49 -10.44
N LEU A 244 -4.38 16.62 -11.75
CA LEU A 244 -3.55 17.67 -12.38
C LEU A 244 -4.12 19.07 -12.12
N GLN A 245 -5.44 19.24 -12.21
CA GLN A 245 -6.11 20.52 -11.90
C GLN A 245 -5.94 20.91 -10.42
N ASP A 246 -6.07 19.95 -9.51
CA ASP A 246 -5.83 20.18 -8.08
C ASP A 246 -4.36 20.54 -7.82
N PHE A 247 -3.42 19.88 -8.51
CA PHE A 247 -1.99 20.20 -8.41
C PHE A 247 -1.67 21.60 -8.95
N LYS A 248 -2.26 21.98 -10.09
CA LYS A 248 -2.14 23.34 -10.65
C LYS A 248 -2.62 24.39 -9.65
N LYS A 249 -3.79 24.19 -9.03
CA LYS A 249 -4.29 25.10 -7.98
C LYS A 249 -3.32 25.21 -6.80
N ILE A 250 -2.69 24.11 -6.39
CA ILE A 250 -1.66 24.14 -5.34
C ILE A 250 -0.49 25.01 -5.79
N ILE A 251 0.03 24.82 -7.01
CA ILE A 251 1.12 25.65 -7.55
C ILE A 251 0.73 27.13 -7.60
N ASP A 252 -0.45 27.46 -8.14
CA ASP A 252 -0.96 28.83 -8.23
C ASP A 252 -1.06 29.47 -6.83
N ASN A 253 -1.50 28.71 -5.83
CA ASN A 253 -1.54 29.18 -4.44
C ASN A 253 -0.12 29.40 -3.89
N LEU A 254 0.82 28.48 -4.11
CA LEU A 254 2.21 28.62 -3.67
C LEU A 254 2.89 29.84 -4.30
N ILE A 255 2.58 30.12 -5.57
CA ILE A 255 3.02 31.32 -6.27
C ILE A 255 2.45 32.58 -5.61
N ALA A 256 1.14 32.60 -5.34
CA ALA A 256 0.51 33.76 -4.71
C ALA A 256 1.11 34.01 -3.30
N ILE A 257 1.38 32.93 -2.57
CA ILE A 257 2.04 32.97 -1.26
C ILE A 257 3.46 33.52 -1.35
N SER A 258 4.25 33.11 -2.34
CA SER A 258 5.65 33.56 -2.48
C SER A 258 5.73 35.04 -2.87
N GLN A 259 4.75 35.55 -3.62
CA GLN A 259 4.66 36.94 -4.03
C GLN A 259 4.14 37.85 -2.90
N ASP A 260 3.32 37.35 -1.98
CA ASP A 260 2.81 38.09 -0.83
C ASP A 260 3.57 37.74 0.46
N LYS A 261 4.57 38.56 0.81
CA LYS A 261 5.36 38.43 2.06
C LYS A 261 4.49 38.35 3.33
N LYS A 262 3.34 39.03 3.36
CA LYS A 262 2.44 39.02 4.51
C LYS A 262 1.71 37.68 4.61
N MET A 263 1.32 37.11 3.47
CA MET A 263 0.70 35.80 3.39
C MET A 263 1.68 34.68 3.76
N ALA A 264 2.91 34.72 3.23
CA ALA A 264 3.97 33.78 3.60
C ALA A 264 4.22 33.74 5.12
N LYS A 265 4.35 34.93 5.75
CA LYS A 265 4.52 35.04 7.21
C LYS A 265 3.34 34.44 7.98
N LYS A 266 2.11 34.60 7.49
CA LYS A 266 0.91 34.05 8.13
C LYS A 266 0.86 32.53 8.02
N ILE A 267 1.23 31.97 6.87
CA ILE A 267 1.28 30.51 6.69
C ILE A 267 2.33 29.89 7.60
N GLU A 268 3.50 30.51 7.71
CA GLU A 268 4.55 30.08 8.62
C GLU A 268 4.07 30.07 10.09
N GLN A 269 3.37 31.12 10.52
CA GLN A 269 2.77 31.15 11.87
C GLN A 269 1.77 30.01 12.09
N GLN A 270 0.96 29.67 11.07
CA GLN A 270 -0.03 28.60 11.18
C GLN A 270 0.59 27.21 11.09
N ARG A 271 1.69 27.07 10.37
CA ARG A 271 2.53 25.87 10.36
C ARG A 271 3.05 25.57 11.77
N GLU A 272 3.63 26.56 12.43
CA GLU A 272 4.13 26.41 13.81
C GLU A 272 3.01 26.13 14.82
N GLN A 273 1.86 26.80 14.68
CA GLN A 273 0.67 26.48 15.49
C GLN A 273 0.22 25.02 15.29
N LEU A 274 0.17 24.55 14.04
CA LEU A 274 -0.20 23.17 13.74
C LEU A 274 0.81 22.18 14.34
N LYS A 275 2.11 22.45 14.23
CA LYS A 275 3.16 21.62 14.86
C LYS A 275 2.95 21.50 16.36
N GLN A 276 2.69 22.61 17.05
CA GLN A 276 2.44 22.62 18.49
C GLN A 276 1.24 21.75 18.88
N LEU A 277 0.14 21.81 18.12
CA LEU A 277 -1.02 20.95 18.35
C LEU A 277 -0.65 19.46 18.18
N LEU A 278 0.10 19.14 17.13
CA LEU A 278 0.48 17.77 16.77
C LEU A 278 1.55 17.15 17.68
N VAL A 279 2.19 17.90 18.59
CA VAL A 279 3.13 17.35 19.58
C VAL A 279 2.47 16.27 20.44
N SER A 280 1.16 16.39 20.68
CA SER A 280 0.39 15.44 21.48
C SER A 280 -0.04 14.18 20.72
N GLY A 281 0.20 14.13 19.41
CA GLY A 281 -0.13 13.01 18.53
C GLY A 281 -1.03 13.40 17.35
N PRO A 282 -1.58 12.41 16.63
CA PRO A 282 -2.42 12.66 15.45
C PRO A 282 -3.73 13.36 15.83
N ILE A 283 -4.09 14.40 15.08
CA ILE A 283 -5.33 15.16 15.30
C ILE A 283 -6.25 15.01 14.09
N ALA A 284 -7.52 14.72 14.34
CA ALA A 284 -8.55 14.69 13.31
C ALA A 284 -8.72 16.08 12.69
N LYS A 285 -8.85 16.16 11.36
CA LYS A 285 -9.04 17.41 10.61
C LYS A 285 -10.18 18.28 11.15
N SER A 286 -11.26 17.65 11.62
CA SER A 286 -12.40 18.33 12.24
C SER A 286 -12.04 19.07 13.54
N ASN A 287 -11.03 18.59 14.26
CA ASN A 287 -10.66 19.05 15.60
C ASN A 287 -9.53 20.08 15.60
N ILE A 288 -8.98 20.40 14.42
CA ILE A 288 -7.96 21.44 14.29
C ILE A 288 -8.64 22.81 14.36
N GLU A 289 -8.80 23.35 15.56
CA GLU A 289 -9.37 24.69 15.78
C GLU A 289 -8.29 25.78 15.71
N GLY A 290 -8.68 27.05 15.55
CA GLY A 290 -7.76 28.19 15.56
C GLY A 290 -6.94 28.45 14.28
N ILE A 291 -6.91 27.49 13.34
CA ILE A 291 -6.29 27.69 12.02
C ILE A 291 -7.22 28.52 11.13
N HIS A 292 -7.09 29.85 11.21
CA HIS A 292 -7.88 30.81 10.46
C HIS A 292 -7.35 31.05 9.06
N SER A 293 -8.08 30.57 8.07
CA SER A 293 -7.79 30.85 6.68
C SER A 293 -7.77 32.36 6.37
N PRO A 294 -6.82 32.88 5.56
CA PRO A 294 -6.95 34.19 4.94
C PRO A 294 -8.31 34.37 4.27
N LYS A 295 -8.82 35.61 4.18
CA LYS A 295 -10.07 35.90 3.46
C LYS A 295 -9.95 35.33 2.03
N GLY A 296 -10.87 34.43 1.67
CA GLY A 296 -10.91 33.79 0.35
C GLY A 296 -10.29 32.40 0.26
N TYR A 297 -9.54 31.93 1.25
CA TYR A 297 -9.02 30.56 1.27
C TYR A 297 -9.94 29.66 2.10
N LYS A 298 -10.13 28.40 1.71
CA LYS A 298 -10.80 27.42 2.57
C LYS A 298 -9.81 26.83 3.59
N LYS A 299 -10.29 26.51 4.80
CA LYS A 299 -9.47 25.88 5.85
C LYS A 299 -8.82 24.58 5.34
N GLU A 300 -9.55 23.82 4.52
CA GLU A 300 -9.08 22.58 3.91
C GLU A 300 -7.89 22.81 2.99
N GLU A 301 -7.96 23.84 2.13
CA GLU A 301 -6.88 24.17 1.20
C GLU A 301 -5.62 24.55 1.96
N MET A 302 -5.76 25.34 3.02
CA MET A 302 -4.61 25.78 3.81
C MET A 302 -3.94 24.64 4.58
N LEU A 303 -4.70 23.71 5.16
CA LEU A 303 -4.13 22.53 5.80
C LEU A 303 -3.39 21.63 4.81
N THR A 304 -3.96 21.44 3.61
CA THR A 304 -3.30 20.71 2.53
C THR A 304 -2.03 21.42 2.06
N THR A 305 -2.05 22.75 1.95
CA THR A 305 -0.86 23.55 1.61
C THR A 305 0.22 23.41 2.68
N ILE A 306 -0.14 23.50 3.97
CA ILE A 306 0.83 23.31 5.07
C ILE A 306 1.45 21.92 5.04
N SER A 307 0.66 20.85 4.89
CA SER A 307 1.21 19.48 4.80
C SER A 307 1.99 19.21 3.52
N THR A 308 1.76 20.01 2.47
CA THR A 308 2.54 19.92 1.22
C THR A 308 3.89 20.62 1.34
N LEU A 309 3.93 21.74 2.07
CA LEU A 309 5.14 22.52 2.28
C LEU A 309 6.03 21.95 3.39
N ASP A 310 5.43 21.34 4.41
CA ASP A 310 6.14 20.83 5.56
C ASP A 310 6.25 19.31 5.55
N ASN A 311 7.45 18.80 5.25
CA ASN A 311 7.74 17.37 5.24
C ASN A 311 7.55 16.69 6.61
N ASP A 312 7.54 17.47 7.70
CA ASP A 312 7.28 16.94 9.03
C ASP A 312 5.79 16.75 9.30
N ILE A 313 4.88 17.29 8.49
CA ILE A 313 3.43 17.18 8.71
C ILE A 313 2.80 16.28 7.65
N VAL A 314 2.32 15.11 8.08
CA VAL A 314 1.74 14.09 7.21
C VAL A 314 0.21 14.11 7.30
N GLU A 315 -0.46 14.19 6.15
CA GLU A 315 -1.90 13.96 6.02
C GLU A 315 -2.19 12.45 5.91
N ILE A 316 -2.97 11.91 6.85
CA ILE A 316 -3.37 10.50 6.90
C ILE A 316 -4.86 10.40 6.58
N ARG A 317 -5.20 9.81 5.44
CA ARG A 317 -6.60 9.57 5.03
C ARG A 317 -7.01 8.16 5.43
N THR A 318 -8.06 8.05 6.24
CA THR A 318 -8.64 6.77 6.70
C THR A 318 -10.13 6.72 6.39
N ARG A 319 -10.75 5.54 6.56
CA ARG A 319 -12.22 5.42 6.48
C ARG A 319 -12.95 6.24 7.55
N ALA A 320 -12.29 6.55 8.66
CA ALA A 320 -12.85 7.34 9.76
C ALA A 320 -12.71 8.86 9.53
N GLY A 321 -11.98 9.28 8.50
CA GLY A 321 -11.72 10.68 8.18
C GLY A 321 -10.24 10.98 7.91
N THR A 322 -9.93 12.25 7.73
CA THR A 322 -8.57 12.78 7.54
C THR A 322 -7.97 13.19 8.89
N PHE A 323 -6.72 12.80 9.12
CA PHE A 323 -5.93 13.16 10.29
C PHE A 323 -4.63 13.83 9.84
N TYR A 324 -4.09 14.70 10.67
CA TYR A 324 -2.75 15.24 10.51
C TYR A 324 -1.89 14.73 11.66
N SER A 325 -0.63 14.43 11.38
CA SER A 325 0.34 13.93 12.36
C SER A 325 1.71 14.48 12.01
N THR A 326 2.61 14.58 12.98
CA THR A 326 4.01 14.75 12.62
C THR A 326 4.59 13.45 12.04
N ARG A 327 5.61 13.55 11.19
CA ARG A 327 6.34 12.41 10.62
C ARG A 327 6.99 11.59 11.73
N SER A 328 7.56 12.24 12.75
CA SER A 328 8.12 11.57 13.92
C SER A 328 7.11 10.65 14.62
N HIS A 329 5.85 11.08 14.79
CA HIS A 329 4.79 10.22 15.33
C HIS A 329 4.51 9.01 14.42
N PHE A 330 4.57 9.20 13.10
CA PHE A 330 4.32 8.12 12.15
C PHE A 330 5.47 7.10 12.10
N GLU A 331 6.71 7.58 12.20
CA GLU A 331 7.93 6.77 12.21
C GLU A 331 8.08 5.99 13.51
N ILE A 332 7.83 6.62 14.67
CA ILE A 332 7.76 5.94 15.97
C ILE A 332 6.70 4.82 15.91
N GLY A 333 5.57 5.08 15.24
CA GLY A 333 4.54 4.07 15.01
C GLY A 333 4.89 3.02 13.94
N LYS A 334 5.85 3.25 13.04
CA LYS A 334 6.18 2.32 11.95
C LYS A 334 6.95 1.12 12.48
N GLU A 335 7.92 1.34 13.36
CA GLU A 335 8.63 0.24 14.04
C GLU A 335 7.68 -0.58 14.90
N ARG A 336 6.86 0.08 15.73
CA ARG A 336 5.86 -0.61 16.55
C ARG A 336 4.87 -1.42 15.70
N ARG A 337 4.34 -0.85 14.60
CA ARG A 337 3.44 -1.58 13.68
C ARG A 337 4.12 -2.79 13.03
N ASN A 338 5.39 -2.68 12.66
CA ASN A 338 6.14 -3.83 12.13
C ASN A 338 6.29 -4.93 13.19
N LEU A 339 6.49 -4.56 14.46
CA LEU A 339 6.52 -5.51 15.58
C LEU A 339 5.13 -6.10 15.88
N GLU A 340 4.05 -5.33 15.74
CA GLU A 340 2.67 -5.80 15.95
C GLU A 340 2.27 -6.90 14.95
N LEU A 341 2.89 -6.97 13.78
CA LEU A 341 2.68 -8.04 12.79
C LEU A 341 3.38 -9.36 13.16
N LEU A 342 4.37 -9.32 14.06
CA LEU A 342 5.10 -10.50 14.49
C LEU A 342 4.28 -11.31 15.49
N THR A 343 4.38 -12.63 15.42
CA THR A 343 3.89 -13.56 16.44
C THR A 343 4.69 -13.41 17.74
N ASN A 344 4.19 -13.96 18.86
CA ASN A 344 4.92 -13.90 20.13
C ASN A 344 6.26 -14.64 20.06
N GLU A 345 6.31 -15.76 19.33
CA GLU A 345 7.54 -16.53 19.12
C GLU A 345 8.58 -15.74 18.32
N GLU A 346 8.15 -15.05 17.26
CA GLU A 346 9.02 -14.15 16.48
C GLU A 346 9.49 -12.95 17.30
N LEU A 347 8.63 -12.38 18.16
CA LEU A 347 9.01 -11.32 19.08
C LEU A 347 10.05 -11.80 20.11
N ASP A 348 9.86 -12.99 20.68
CA ASP A 348 10.82 -13.59 21.62
C ASP A 348 12.19 -13.86 20.93
N ILE A 349 12.19 -14.34 19.68
CA ILE A 349 13.42 -14.51 18.90
C ILE A 349 14.10 -13.16 18.67
N LYS A 350 13.33 -12.15 18.26
CA LYS A 350 13.85 -10.81 17.99
C LYS A 350 14.42 -10.15 19.25
N LEU A 351 13.78 -10.36 20.41
CA LEU A 351 14.27 -9.90 21.71
C LEU A 351 15.64 -10.50 22.02
N LYS A 352 15.80 -11.83 21.87
CA LYS A 352 17.10 -12.50 22.07
C LYS A 352 18.20 -11.98 21.15
N ILE A 353 17.86 -11.67 19.90
CA ILE A 353 18.82 -11.07 18.95
C ILE A 353 19.25 -9.68 19.44
N LEU A 354 18.31 -8.86 19.93
CA LEU A 354 18.63 -7.53 20.47
C LEU A 354 19.50 -7.63 21.73
N GLU A 355 19.18 -8.54 22.65
CA GLU A 355 19.97 -8.81 23.86
C GLU A 355 21.42 -9.18 23.48
N SER A 356 21.60 -10.14 22.56
CA SER A 356 22.93 -10.52 22.05
C SER A 356 23.65 -9.37 21.36
N THR A 357 22.93 -8.51 20.63
CA THR A 357 23.51 -7.36 19.93
C THR A 357 23.96 -6.28 20.90
N LEU A 358 23.20 -6.05 21.99
CA LEU A 358 23.57 -5.14 23.07
C LEU A 358 24.82 -5.63 23.80
N GLU A 359 24.95 -6.93 24.04
CA GLU A 359 26.16 -7.52 24.62
C GLU A 359 27.40 -7.32 23.71
N GLU A 360 27.26 -7.56 22.40
CA GLU A 360 28.34 -7.30 21.42
C GLU A 360 28.72 -5.82 21.35
N LEU A 361 27.74 -4.91 21.43
CA LEU A 361 27.99 -3.47 21.45
C LEU A 361 28.80 -3.06 22.68
N GLU A 362 28.51 -3.64 23.85
CA GLU A 362 29.27 -3.38 25.08
C GLU A 362 30.73 -3.82 24.95
N GLN A 363 30.99 -4.98 24.33
CA GLN A 363 32.35 -5.46 24.07
C GLN A 363 33.13 -4.54 23.12
N ARG A 364 32.44 -3.87 22.20
CA ARG A 364 33.03 -2.95 21.22
C ARG A 364 33.04 -1.49 21.67
N LYS A 365 32.63 -1.18 22.90
CA LYS A 365 32.53 0.20 23.40
C LYS A 365 33.79 1.04 23.17
N ASN A 366 34.98 0.45 23.36
CA ASN A 366 36.27 1.15 23.19
C ASN A 366 36.66 1.43 21.72
N GLN A 367 35.92 0.89 20.75
CA GLN A 367 36.16 1.07 19.31
C GLN A 367 35.30 2.18 18.69
N LEU A 368 34.33 2.72 19.45
CA LEU A 368 33.39 3.73 19.00
C LEU A 368 33.65 5.03 19.76
N SER A 369 33.25 6.15 19.16
CA SER A 369 33.12 7.38 19.95
C SER A 369 31.99 7.21 20.97
N GLU A 370 32.08 7.91 22.11
CA GLU A 370 31.04 7.83 23.15
C GLU A 370 29.67 8.26 22.60
N GLU A 371 29.62 9.26 21.72
CA GLU A 371 28.37 9.73 21.09
C GLU A 371 27.74 8.66 20.17
N GLU A 372 28.54 7.99 19.35
CA GLU A 372 28.08 6.89 18.48
C GLU A 372 27.59 5.71 19.31
N TYR A 373 28.34 5.30 20.33
CA TYR A 373 27.95 4.19 21.22
C TYR A 373 26.62 4.49 21.92
N GLN A 374 26.46 5.69 22.49
CA GLN A 374 25.22 6.07 23.16
C GLN A 374 24.03 6.11 22.20
N THR A 375 24.24 6.61 20.98
CA THR A 375 23.19 6.65 19.95
C THR A 375 22.70 5.24 19.60
N ILE A 376 23.62 4.33 19.27
CA ILE A 376 23.29 2.94 18.91
C ILE A 376 22.64 2.22 20.09
N LYS A 377 23.17 2.38 21.30
CA LYS A 377 22.65 1.75 22.51
C LYS A 377 21.21 2.20 22.79
N ASN A 378 20.93 3.49 22.72
CA ASN A 378 19.60 4.03 22.96
C ASN A 378 18.57 3.52 21.92
N ASP A 379 18.97 3.41 20.65
CA ASP A 379 18.10 2.86 19.61
C ASP A 379 17.77 1.39 19.83
N LEU A 380 18.76 0.58 20.23
CA LEU A 380 18.55 -0.84 20.56
C LEU A 380 17.66 -1.02 21.80
N LEU A 381 17.91 -0.26 22.88
CA LEU A 381 17.09 -0.29 24.10
C LEU A 381 15.65 0.15 23.83
N LYS A 382 15.45 1.13 22.94
CA LYS A 382 14.11 1.57 22.52
C LYS A 382 13.35 0.46 21.80
N GLN A 383 14.02 -0.29 20.91
CA GLN A 383 13.42 -1.46 20.26
C GLN A 383 13.10 -2.58 21.25
N GLU A 384 14.02 -2.87 22.17
CA GLU A 384 13.86 -3.87 23.23
C GLU A 384 12.63 -3.55 24.09
N PHE A 385 12.53 -2.31 24.58
CA PHE A 385 11.40 -1.83 25.37
C PHE A 385 10.07 -1.96 24.62
N ALA A 386 10.04 -1.58 23.34
CA ALA A 386 8.83 -1.69 22.52
C ALA A 386 8.37 -3.16 22.35
N ILE A 387 9.31 -4.11 22.22
CA ILE A 387 8.98 -5.54 22.16
C ILE A 387 8.45 -6.04 23.51
N LEU A 388 9.09 -5.67 24.61
CA LEU A 388 8.65 -6.04 25.96
C LEU A 388 7.24 -5.51 26.26
N GLU A 389 6.96 -4.24 25.97
CA GLU A 389 5.63 -3.63 26.14
C GLU A 389 4.56 -4.38 25.32
N LEU A 390 4.87 -4.75 24.07
CA LEU A 390 3.95 -5.54 23.23
C LEU A 390 3.73 -6.94 23.80
N LEU A 391 4.78 -7.62 24.25
CA LEU A 391 4.68 -8.94 24.87
C LEU A 391 3.88 -8.87 26.18
N GLU A 392 4.09 -7.85 27.01
CA GLU A 392 3.31 -7.64 28.24
C GLU A 392 1.85 -7.35 27.95
N THR A 393 1.56 -6.48 26.97
CA THR A 393 0.20 -6.18 26.52
C THR A 393 -0.50 -7.47 26.06
N ARG A 394 0.18 -8.27 25.24
CA ARG A 394 -0.34 -9.57 24.77
C ARG A 394 -0.41 -10.64 25.86
N LYS A 395 0.46 -10.60 26.87
CA LYS A 395 0.36 -11.45 28.07
C LYS A 395 -0.83 -11.03 28.93
N GLY A 396 -1.11 -9.73 29.03
CA GLY A 396 -2.31 -9.16 29.65
C GLY A 396 -3.60 -9.58 28.95
N ASP A 397 -3.55 -9.84 27.64
CA ASP A 397 -4.64 -10.42 26.86
C ASP A 397 -4.81 -11.94 27.06
N ARG A 398 -3.89 -12.62 27.76
CA ARG A 398 -4.11 -13.97 28.30
C ARG A 398 -4.92 -13.96 29.59
N LYS A 399 -5.78 -12.95 29.80
CA LYS A 399 -6.82 -13.04 30.83
C LYS A 399 -7.61 -14.31 30.55
N LYS A 400 -7.50 -15.28 31.47
CA LYS A 400 -8.34 -16.46 31.44
C LYS A 400 -9.77 -15.96 31.50
N VAL A 401 -10.55 -16.25 30.46
CA VAL A 401 -11.98 -16.01 30.46
C VAL A 401 -12.65 -17.22 31.06
N ILE A 402 -13.58 -16.99 31.98
CA ILE A 402 -14.40 -18.07 32.50
C ILE A 402 -15.36 -18.49 31.38
N CYS A 403 -15.29 -19.74 30.93
CA CYS A 403 -16.13 -20.25 29.86
C CYS A 403 -17.60 -20.08 30.28
N PRO A 404 -18.43 -19.36 29.52
CA PRO A 404 -19.80 -19.10 29.96
C PRO A 404 -20.62 -20.40 30.01
N TYR A 405 -20.19 -21.47 29.31
CA TYR A 405 -20.97 -22.72 29.18
C TYR A 405 -20.71 -23.74 30.29
N CYS A 406 -19.49 -23.83 30.80
CA CYS A 406 -19.12 -24.81 31.82
C CYS A 406 -18.36 -24.21 33.01
N ALA A 407 -18.21 -22.89 33.06
CA ALA A 407 -17.49 -22.14 34.08
C ALA A 407 -16.00 -22.49 34.23
N SER A 408 -15.42 -23.27 33.30
CA SER A 408 -13.98 -23.55 33.36
C SER A 408 -13.15 -22.37 32.84
N PRO A 409 -12.01 -22.06 33.48
CA PRO A 409 -11.11 -21.03 32.97
C PRO A 409 -10.51 -21.49 31.63
N THR A 410 -10.70 -20.68 30.58
CA THR A 410 -10.20 -20.93 29.23
C THR A 410 -9.33 -19.76 28.79
N SER A 411 -8.37 -19.99 27.89
CA SER A 411 -7.64 -18.88 27.26
C SER A 411 -8.58 -18.00 26.43
N ALA A 412 -8.47 -16.68 26.55
CA ALA A 412 -9.19 -15.74 25.68
C ALA A 412 -8.79 -15.86 24.20
N SER A 413 -7.65 -16.49 23.90
CA SER A 413 -7.18 -16.71 22.53
C SER A 413 -7.80 -17.95 21.87
N GLU A 414 -8.43 -18.84 22.61
CA GLU A 414 -9.00 -20.07 22.06
C GLU A 414 -10.42 -19.84 21.50
N ASP A 415 -10.71 -20.42 20.34
CA ASP A 415 -12.05 -20.39 19.75
C ASP A 415 -13.03 -21.28 20.50
N LYS A 416 -12.54 -22.36 21.11
CA LYS A 416 -13.34 -23.37 21.81
C LYS A 416 -12.84 -23.52 23.23
N CYS A 417 -13.78 -23.76 24.15
CA CYS A 417 -13.44 -24.10 25.53
C CYS A 417 -12.66 -25.42 25.61
N SER A 418 -11.49 -25.41 26.24
CA SER A 418 -10.68 -26.62 26.44
C SER A 418 -11.41 -27.72 27.22
N SER A 419 -12.33 -27.35 28.13
CA SER A 419 -13.09 -28.32 28.94
C SER A 419 -14.36 -28.84 28.29
N CYS A 420 -15.18 -27.98 27.67
CA CYS A 420 -16.47 -28.39 27.11
C CYS A 420 -16.57 -28.34 25.58
N GLN A 421 -15.49 -27.95 24.89
CA GLN A 421 -15.34 -27.91 23.43
C GLN A 421 -16.34 -27.02 22.67
N LYS A 422 -17.18 -26.24 23.39
CA LYS A 422 -18.09 -25.27 22.78
C LYS A 422 -17.35 -24.01 22.33
N THR A 423 -17.73 -23.49 21.17
CA THR A 423 -17.19 -22.23 20.63
C THR A 423 -17.53 -21.08 21.56
N LEU A 424 -16.52 -20.34 22.01
CA LEU A 424 -16.68 -19.21 22.89
C LEU A 424 -17.25 -18.01 22.12
N PRO A 425 -18.29 -17.33 22.65
CA PRO A 425 -18.82 -16.12 22.04
C PRO A 425 -17.76 -15.02 22.08
N TYR A 426 -17.75 -14.14 21.08
CA TYR A 426 -16.84 -13.00 21.02
C TYR A 426 -17.60 -11.71 20.78
N CYS A 427 -17.01 -10.61 21.24
CA CYS A 427 -17.54 -9.28 21.01
C CYS A 427 -17.32 -8.86 19.57
N VAL A 428 -18.38 -8.57 18.82
CA VAL A 428 -18.23 -8.18 17.39
C VAL A 428 -17.54 -6.83 17.15
N ILE A 429 -17.19 -6.10 18.20
CA ILE A 429 -16.51 -4.79 18.10
C ILE A 429 -15.04 -4.92 18.48
N CYS A 430 -14.73 -5.41 19.69
CA CYS A 430 -13.33 -5.57 20.10
C CYS A 430 -12.73 -6.94 19.74
N LEU A 431 -13.51 -7.86 19.17
CA LEU A 431 -13.13 -9.22 18.77
C LEU A 431 -12.62 -10.15 19.90
N HIS A 432 -12.61 -9.67 21.15
CA HIS A 432 -12.25 -10.46 22.33
C HIS A 432 -13.38 -11.42 22.74
N ARG A 433 -13.01 -12.55 23.35
CA ARG A 433 -13.96 -13.53 23.89
C ARG A 433 -14.73 -12.97 25.07
N LEU A 434 -16.01 -13.33 25.15
CA LEU A 434 -16.92 -12.94 26.21
C LEU A 434 -16.94 -14.05 27.27
N GLY A 435 -16.46 -13.73 28.47
CA GLY A 435 -16.48 -14.63 29.61
C GLY A 435 -17.81 -14.64 30.36
N GLN A 436 -17.95 -15.57 31.30
CA GLN A 436 -19.03 -15.59 32.29
C GLN A 436 -19.05 -14.26 33.07
N GLY A 437 -20.24 -13.72 33.32
CA GLY A 437 -20.46 -12.44 34.00
C GLY A 437 -20.25 -11.20 33.14
N ALA A 438 -19.87 -11.36 31.87
CA ALA A 438 -19.73 -10.22 30.97
C ALA A 438 -21.10 -9.58 30.68
N THR A 439 -21.21 -8.27 30.95
CA THR A 439 -22.35 -7.46 30.51
C THR A 439 -22.29 -7.28 29.00
N ILE A 440 -23.34 -7.74 28.32
CA ILE A 440 -23.41 -7.79 26.86
C ILE A 440 -24.68 -7.12 26.34
N SER A 441 -24.60 -6.71 25.09
CA SER A 441 -25.75 -6.27 24.30
C SER A 441 -25.84 -7.10 23.03
N ILE A 442 -27.07 -7.38 22.59
CA ILE A 442 -27.37 -8.21 21.42
C ILE A 442 -27.97 -7.31 20.34
N CYS A 443 -27.48 -7.43 19.11
CA CYS A 443 -28.10 -6.77 17.97
C CYS A 443 -29.50 -7.35 17.72
N PRO A 444 -30.58 -6.54 17.68
CA PRO A 444 -31.94 -7.04 17.46
C PRO A 444 -32.16 -7.63 16.06
N HIS A 445 -31.30 -7.27 15.10
CA HIS A 445 -31.44 -7.67 13.71
C HIS A 445 -30.72 -8.97 13.34
N CYS A 446 -29.52 -9.19 13.88
CA CYS A 446 -28.68 -10.34 13.52
C CYS A 446 -28.17 -11.14 14.72
N GLN A 447 -28.61 -10.79 15.93
CA GLN A 447 -28.26 -11.46 17.17
C GLN A 447 -26.76 -11.52 17.49
N SER A 448 -25.96 -10.66 16.84
CA SER A 448 -24.55 -10.53 17.18
C SER A 448 -24.37 -9.95 18.58
N ILE A 449 -23.43 -10.52 19.34
CA ILE A 449 -23.17 -10.18 20.73
C ILE A 449 -21.94 -9.26 20.81
N ALA A 450 -21.99 -8.26 21.67
CA ALA A 450 -20.83 -7.43 22.03
C ALA A 450 -20.85 -7.09 23.52
N HIS A 451 -19.70 -6.74 24.09
CA HIS A 451 -19.66 -6.06 25.39
C HIS A 451 -20.58 -4.83 25.33
N ALA A 452 -21.45 -4.67 26.33
CA ALA A 452 -22.45 -3.60 26.34
C ALA A 452 -21.80 -2.22 26.14
N LYS A 453 -20.71 -1.95 26.86
CA LYS A 453 -19.92 -0.72 26.74
C LYS A 453 -19.42 -0.48 25.31
N HIS A 454 -18.72 -1.46 24.72
CA HIS A 454 -18.20 -1.31 23.34
C HIS A 454 -19.32 -1.10 22.33
N PHE A 455 -20.46 -1.79 22.49
CA PHE A 455 -21.59 -1.62 21.59
C PHE A 455 -22.21 -0.23 21.71
N GLN A 456 -22.36 0.28 22.93
CA GLN A 456 -22.88 1.63 23.15
C GLN A 456 -21.95 2.70 22.59
N GLU A 457 -20.65 2.63 22.86
CA GLU A 457 -19.64 3.56 22.31
C GLU A 457 -19.62 3.54 20.78
N TRP A 458 -19.75 2.35 20.18
CA TRP A 458 -19.88 2.22 18.74
C TRP A 458 -21.14 2.90 18.22
N LEU A 459 -22.30 2.67 18.84
CA LEU A 459 -23.58 3.24 18.42
C LEU A 459 -23.68 4.75 18.59
N GLN A 460 -22.96 5.34 19.54
CA GLN A 460 -22.86 6.80 19.67
C GLN A 460 -22.18 7.44 18.46
N LYS A 461 -21.19 6.77 17.88
CA LYS A 461 -20.44 7.26 16.70
C LYS A 461 -21.09 6.82 15.39
N ASN A 462 -21.61 5.60 15.36
CA ASN A 462 -22.13 4.92 14.18
C ASN A 462 -23.41 4.16 14.55
N PRO A 463 -24.62 4.67 14.24
CA PRO A 463 -25.90 4.03 14.63
C PRO A 463 -26.21 2.77 13.80
N ILE A 464 -25.20 2.03 13.37
CA ILE A 464 -25.29 0.88 12.46
C ILE A 464 -24.51 -0.29 13.06
N CYS A 465 -25.12 -1.48 13.03
CA CYS A 465 -24.47 -2.73 13.46
C CYS A 465 -23.22 -3.02 12.60
N PRO A 466 -22.03 -3.26 13.19
CA PRO A 466 -20.83 -3.56 12.42
C PRO A 466 -20.93 -4.89 11.65
N LYS A 467 -21.76 -5.84 12.12
CA LYS A 467 -21.91 -7.15 11.48
C LYS A 467 -22.94 -7.14 10.35
N CYS A 468 -24.17 -6.67 10.60
CA CYS A 468 -25.27 -6.75 9.62
C CYS A 468 -25.56 -5.44 8.88
N ARG A 469 -24.89 -4.34 9.25
CA ARG A 469 -25.05 -3.01 8.65
C ARG A 469 -26.46 -2.41 8.71
N ARG A 470 -27.35 -2.96 9.56
CA ARG A 470 -28.67 -2.36 9.82
C ARG A 470 -28.59 -1.31 10.92
N SER A 471 -29.40 -0.27 10.79
CA SER A 471 -29.54 0.79 11.78
C SER A 471 -30.11 0.25 13.10
N ILE A 472 -29.51 0.66 14.21
CA ILE A 472 -29.93 0.29 15.57
C ILE A 472 -30.35 1.56 16.30
N LYS A 473 -31.52 1.53 16.96
CA LYS A 473 -31.97 2.63 17.83
C LYS A 473 -31.03 2.75 19.03
N LYS A 474 -30.76 3.99 19.47
CA LYS A 474 -29.62 4.37 20.34
C LYS A 474 -29.42 3.56 21.62
N GLU A 475 -30.43 2.85 22.13
CA GLU A 475 -30.34 2.09 23.37
C GLU A 475 -30.64 0.61 23.11
N LEU A 476 -29.65 -0.23 23.39
CA LEU A 476 -29.80 -1.67 23.42
C LEU A 476 -29.95 -2.15 24.87
N PRO A 477 -30.84 -3.10 25.15
CA PRO A 477 -30.90 -3.71 26.46
C PRO A 477 -29.56 -4.38 26.80
N GLN A 478 -29.14 -4.21 28.04
CA GLN A 478 -27.96 -4.86 28.61
C GLN A 478 -28.43 -6.11 29.36
N THR A 479 -27.71 -7.21 29.15
CA THR A 479 -27.96 -8.48 29.85
C THR A 479 -26.63 -9.17 30.12
N THR A 480 -26.64 -10.28 30.82
CA THR A 480 -25.45 -11.12 30.99
C THR A 480 -25.55 -12.38 30.13
N LEU A 481 -24.41 -13.01 29.86
CA LEU A 481 -24.35 -14.26 29.08
C LEU A 481 -25.10 -15.41 29.75
N GLU A 482 -25.25 -15.38 31.08
CA GLU A 482 -25.95 -16.41 31.86
C GLU A 482 -27.46 -16.34 31.60
N THR A 483 -28.05 -15.14 31.67
CA THR A 483 -29.49 -14.93 31.49
C THR A 483 -29.99 -15.43 30.14
N ILE A 484 -29.21 -15.18 29.07
CA ILE A 484 -29.56 -15.67 27.72
C ILE A 484 -29.61 -17.20 27.68
N LYS A 485 -28.77 -17.90 28.44
CA LYS A 485 -28.77 -19.36 28.45
C LYS A 485 -29.98 -19.93 29.15
N GLU A 486 -30.41 -19.28 30.23
CA GLU A 486 -31.63 -19.66 30.92
C GLU A 486 -32.84 -19.45 30.01
N ASP A 487 -32.89 -18.32 29.30
CA ASP A 487 -33.95 -18.04 28.32
C ASP A 487 -33.95 -19.02 27.14
N LEU A 488 -32.78 -19.44 26.66
CA LEU A 488 -32.65 -20.45 25.61
C LEU A 488 -32.96 -21.87 26.09
N LYS A 489 -32.85 -22.18 27.39
CA LYS A 489 -33.25 -23.48 27.95
C LYS A 489 -34.77 -23.58 28.18
N ARG A 490 -35.45 -22.43 28.35
CA ARG A 490 -36.90 -22.36 28.58
C ARG A 490 -37.72 -22.43 27.29
N LYS A 491 -37.11 -22.11 26.15
CA LYS A 491 -37.68 -22.28 24.82
C LYS A 491 -37.32 -23.65 24.27
#